data_AF-A0AAE1M5V3-F1
#
_entry.id   AF-A0AAE1M5V3-F1
#
_cell.length_a   1.000
_cell.length_b   1.000
_cell.length_c   1.000
_cell.angle_alpha   90.00
_cell.angle_beta   90.00
_cell.angle_gamma   90.00
#
_symmetry.space_group_name_H-M   'P 1'
#
loop_
_entity.id
_entity.type
_entity.pdbx_description
1 polymer ?
#
loop_
_entity_poly.entity_id
_entity_poly.type
_entity_poly.pdbx_seq_one_letter_code
_entity_poly.pdbx_strand_id
1 'polypeptide(L)'
;MPPNLTLSLSSTVVFFLTLWFHFTVFFFFLTLSFHFTVFFFFLTLWIHFAAVLLDIFRRFRNFLYNQPGDMKFKDLSLPQDCYVFKQETHFTVLKTSLFFTGDGFTVYNSLGQLVFRVDSYGPQPRLQDQLVLMDPRGRCLLTVRRKRPSLHQRWEGFRGERMDGDKPIFSVKRSSMIGRPRTTVTVEVYDGSGEEYYQIEGCFSQRNCKIYNSKRKLVAEIRRKVDPTTRVMLGKEVFSLCVKPGFDGAFAMGLVLVLDQMNGDSYIDNGAPERVVHPSAED
;
A
#
# COMPACT_ATOMS: atom_id res chain seq x y z
N MET A 1 87.52 -26.23 -18.14
CA MET A 1 86.39 -25.65 -18.90
C MET A 1 85.43 -26.78 -19.22
N PRO A 2 84.14 -26.71 -18.86
CA PRO A 2 83.19 -27.76 -19.25
C PRO A 2 82.89 -27.63 -20.77
N PRO A 3 82.60 -28.74 -21.47
CA PRO A 3 82.21 -28.68 -22.87
C PRO A 3 80.85 -27.99 -22.99
N ASN A 4 80.79 -26.94 -23.82
CA ASN A 4 79.55 -26.31 -24.23
C ASN A 4 78.73 -27.33 -25.04
N LEU A 5 77.75 -27.95 -24.39
CA LEU A 5 76.79 -28.84 -25.04
C LEU A 5 75.77 -27.96 -25.78
N THR A 6 76.08 -27.58 -27.02
CA THR A 6 75.10 -26.90 -27.88
C THR A 6 74.05 -27.91 -28.32
N LEU A 7 72.90 -27.93 -27.63
CA LEU A 7 71.72 -28.71 -28.00
C LEU A 7 71.18 -28.21 -29.35
N SER A 8 71.64 -28.83 -30.43
CA SER A 8 71.10 -28.64 -31.77
C SER A 8 69.76 -29.36 -31.87
N LEU A 9 68.66 -28.62 -31.68
CA LEU A 9 67.32 -29.12 -31.97
C LEU A 9 67.20 -29.36 -33.49
N SER A 10 66.85 -30.59 -33.88
CA SER A 10 66.58 -30.92 -35.29
C SER A 10 65.47 -30.01 -35.83
N SER A 11 65.59 -29.56 -37.08
CA SER A 11 64.59 -28.70 -37.75
C SER A 11 63.17 -29.28 -37.67
N THR A 12 63.04 -30.61 -37.65
CA THR A 12 61.78 -31.32 -37.44
C THR A 12 61.17 -31.02 -36.06
N VAL A 13 61.99 -31.03 -35.01
CA VAL A 13 61.54 -30.73 -33.64
C VAL A 13 61.13 -29.26 -33.51
N VAL A 14 61.89 -28.35 -34.11
CA VAL A 14 61.55 -26.92 -34.15
C VAL A 14 60.22 -26.69 -34.87
N PHE A 15 59.98 -27.38 -35.99
CA PHE A 15 58.71 -27.32 -36.74
C PHE A 15 57.51 -27.81 -35.94
N PHE A 16 57.63 -28.94 -35.22
CA PHE A 16 56.54 -29.43 -34.37
C PHE A 16 56.29 -28.52 -33.15
N LEU A 17 57.34 -27.93 -32.57
CA LEU A 17 57.21 -26.98 -31.47
C LEU A 17 56.51 -25.67 -31.90
N THR A 18 56.84 -25.12 -33.07
CA THR A 18 56.14 -23.94 -33.59
C THR A 18 54.69 -24.26 -33.95
N LEU A 19 54.43 -25.41 -34.58
CA LEU A 19 53.06 -25.84 -34.87
C LEU A 19 52.24 -26.03 -33.58
N TRP A 20 52.84 -26.64 -32.55
CA TRP A 20 52.20 -26.79 -31.24
C TRP A 20 51.92 -25.43 -30.58
N PHE A 21 52.89 -24.51 -30.60
CA PHE A 21 52.69 -23.16 -30.06
C PHE A 21 51.54 -22.42 -30.76
N HIS A 22 51.50 -22.44 -32.10
CA HIS A 22 50.41 -21.82 -32.87
C HIS A 22 49.05 -22.47 -32.55
N PHE A 23 49.01 -23.80 -32.40
CA PHE A 23 47.80 -24.51 -32.01
C PHE A 23 47.34 -24.07 -30.61
N THR A 24 48.21 -24.08 -29.61
CA THR A 24 47.86 -23.66 -28.24
C THR A 24 47.38 -22.21 -28.17
N VAL A 25 48.05 -21.29 -28.88
CA VAL A 25 47.62 -19.88 -28.95
C VAL A 25 46.26 -19.76 -29.62
N PHE A 26 46.01 -20.50 -30.71
CA PHE A 26 44.70 -20.54 -31.37
C PHE A 26 43.58 -21.03 -30.44
N PHE A 27 43.79 -22.12 -29.71
CA PHE A 27 42.80 -22.62 -28.74
C PHE A 27 42.58 -21.65 -27.57
N PHE A 28 43.61 -20.96 -27.10
CA PHE A 28 43.47 -19.92 -26.07
C PHE A 28 42.58 -18.75 -26.52
N PHE A 29 42.76 -18.26 -27.75
CA PHE A 29 41.90 -17.20 -28.28
C PHE A 29 40.48 -17.70 -28.54
N LEU A 30 40.30 -18.97 -28.93
CA LEU A 30 38.99 -19.58 -29.12
C LEU A 30 38.22 -19.69 -27.80
N THR A 31 38.87 -20.12 -26.71
CA THR A 31 38.23 -20.19 -25.38
C THR A 31 37.93 -18.81 -24.82
N LEU A 32 38.84 -17.84 -24.98
CA LEU A 32 38.60 -16.46 -24.58
C LEU A 32 37.40 -15.86 -25.33
N SER A 33 37.34 -16.07 -26.65
CA SER A 33 36.21 -15.66 -27.50
C SER A 33 34.89 -16.32 -27.08
N PHE A 34 34.91 -17.60 -26.72
CA PHE A 34 33.75 -18.31 -26.17
C PHE A 34 33.30 -17.69 -24.83
N HIS A 35 34.21 -17.41 -23.90
CA HIS A 35 33.87 -16.75 -22.64
C HIS A 35 33.30 -15.35 -22.84
N PHE A 36 33.85 -14.55 -23.76
CA PHE A 36 33.30 -13.23 -24.09
C PHE A 36 31.90 -13.32 -24.70
N THR A 37 31.68 -14.20 -25.68
CA THR A 37 30.36 -14.38 -26.30
C THR A 37 29.30 -14.87 -25.32
N VAL A 38 29.65 -15.82 -24.44
CA VAL A 38 28.78 -16.27 -23.34
C VAL A 38 28.47 -15.13 -22.37
N PHE A 39 29.48 -14.34 -21.98
CA PHE A 39 29.26 -13.17 -21.11
C PHE A 39 28.31 -12.15 -21.74
N PHE A 40 28.50 -11.78 -23.00
CA PHE A 40 27.61 -10.84 -23.71
C PHE A 40 26.20 -11.41 -23.90
N PHE A 41 26.06 -12.72 -24.09
CA PHE A 41 24.75 -13.38 -24.13
C PHE A 41 24.01 -13.25 -22.79
N PHE A 42 24.66 -13.52 -21.66
CA PHE A 42 24.03 -13.35 -20.35
C PHE A 42 23.79 -11.88 -20.00
N LEU A 43 24.68 -10.97 -20.40
CA LEU A 43 24.50 -9.53 -20.21
C LEU A 43 23.27 -9.02 -20.99
N THR A 44 23.12 -9.43 -22.25
CA THR A 44 21.94 -9.04 -23.05
C THR A 44 20.65 -9.66 -22.50
N LEU A 45 20.67 -10.93 -22.08
CA LEU A 45 19.52 -11.55 -21.41
C LEU A 45 19.14 -10.83 -20.11
N TRP A 46 20.14 -10.42 -19.31
CA TRP A 46 19.93 -9.64 -18.10
C TRP A 46 19.36 -8.25 -18.39
N ILE A 47 19.87 -7.55 -19.42
CA ILE A 47 19.33 -6.26 -19.88
C ILE A 47 17.88 -6.41 -20.34
N HIS A 48 17.56 -7.44 -21.12
CA HIS A 48 16.19 -7.71 -21.55
C HIS A 48 15.27 -8.00 -20.36
N PHE A 49 15.70 -8.84 -19.43
CA PHE A 49 14.92 -9.13 -18.21
C PHE A 49 14.73 -7.88 -17.35
N ALA A 50 15.79 -7.09 -17.13
CA ALA A 50 15.73 -5.84 -16.38
C ALA A 50 14.84 -4.80 -17.07
N ALA A 51 14.89 -4.69 -18.40
CA ALA A 51 14.03 -3.81 -19.17
C ALA A 51 12.56 -4.24 -19.10
N VAL A 52 12.26 -5.53 -19.19
CA VAL A 52 10.92 -6.08 -19.00
C VAL A 52 10.43 -5.83 -17.57
N LEU A 53 11.28 -6.04 -16.57
CA LEU A 53 10.96 -5.77 -15.18
C LEU A 53 10.69 -4.27 -14.95
N LEU A 54 11.53 -3.39 -15.50
CA LEU A 54 11.33 -1.94 -15.48
C LEU A 54 10.05 -1.52 -16.20
N ASP A 55 9.70 -2.15 -17.32
CA ASP A 55 8.45 -1.89 -18.03
C ASP A 55 7.25 -2.38 -17.22
N ILE A 56 7.35 -3.53 -16.56
CA ILE A 56 6.32 -4.04 -15.63
C ILE A 56 6.17 -3.07 -14.45
N PHE A 57 7.26 -2.62 -13.83
CA PHE A 57 7.22 -1.64 -12.75
C PHE A 57 6.66 -0.29 -13.22
N ARG A 58 7.05 0.18 -14.41
CA ARG A 58 6.54 1.40 -15.01
C ARG A 58 5.06 1.28 -15.33
N ARG A 59 4.60 0.13 -15.85
CA ARG A 59 3.18 -0.18 -16.06
C ARG A 59 2.44 -0.23 -14.75
N PHE A 60 2.94 -0.93 -13.73
CA PHE A 60 2.34 -0.97 -12.39
C PHE A 60 2.24 0.41 -11.74
N ARG A 61 3.26 1.24 -11.92
CA ARG A 61 3.26 2.64 -11.50
C ARG A 61 2.19 3.44 -12.26
N ASN A 62 2.21 3.40 -13.59
CA ASN A 62 1.22 4.09 -14.43
C ASN A 62 -0.20 3.59 -14.15
N PHE A 63 -0.35 2.33 -13.77
CA PHE A 63 -1.59 1.65 -13.42
C PHE A 63 -2.16 2.10 -12.08
N LEU A 64 -1.31 2.40 -11.09
CA LEU A 64 -1.75 3.02 -9.83
C LEU A 64 -2.24 4.46 -10.06
N TYR A 65 -1.59 5.19 -10.97
CA TYR A 65 -1.72 6.65 -11.05
C TYR A 65 -2.54 7.21 -12.22
N ASN A 66 -2.74 6.48 -13.33
CA ASN A 66 -3.50 7.02 -14.45
C ASN A 66 -5.01 6.75 -14.32
N GLN A 67 -5.79 7.81 -14.54
CA GLN A 67 -7.20 7.81 -14.95
C GLN A 67 -7.35 8.80 -16.12
N PRO A 68 -8.30 8.61 -17.05
CA PRO A 68 -8.49 9.51 -18.17
C PRO A 68 -9.29 10.74 -17.77
N GLY A 69 -8.87 11.92 -18.23
CA GLY A 69 -9.68 13.13 -18.20
C GLY A 69 -8.89 14.37 -17.81
N ASP A 70 -8.55 15.17 -18.81
CA ASP A 70 -8.09 16.55 -18.64
C ASP A 70 -9.04 17.31 -17.71
N MET A 71 -8.55 17.65 -16.53
CA MET A 71 -9.17 18.66 -15.70
C MET A 71 -8.09 19.66 -15.32
N LYS A 72 -7.94 20.68 -16.17
CA LYS A 72 -7.15 21.88 -15.85
C LYS A 72 -7.75 22.51 -14.59
N PHE A 73 -7.12 22.32 -13.45
CA PHE A 73 -7.41 23.07 -12.25
C PHE A 73 -6.38 24.20 -12.12
N LYS A 74 -6.85 25.43 -12.25
CA LYS A 74 -6.12 26.63 -11.81
C LYS A 74 -5.88 26.51 -10.31
N ASP A 75 -4.68 26.92 -9.89
CA ASP A 75 -4.22 27.01 -8.51
C ASP A 75 -5.37 27.22 -7.53
N LEU A 76 -5.63 26.20 -6.71
CA LEU A 76 -6.43 26.35 -5.52
C LEU A 76 -5.47 26.25 -4.36
N SER A 77 -4.97 27.40 -3.92
CA SER A 77 -4.40 27.57 -2.59
C SER A 77 -5.45 27.09 -1.58
N LEU A 78 -5.32 25.85 -1.11
CA LEU A 78 -6.17 25.29 -0.08
C LEU A 78 -5.94 26.09 1.21
N PRO A 79 -6.97 26.75 1.77
CA PRO A 79 -6.90 27.23 3.14
C PRO A 79 -6.54 26.04 4.03
N GLN A 80 -5.58 26.25 4.93
CA GLN A 80 -4.76 25.23 5.61
C GLN A 80 -5.50 24.27 6.56
N ASP A 81 -6.81 24.10 6.44
CA ASP A 81 -7.64 23.45 7.45
C ASP A 81 -8.78 22.56 6.92
N CYS A 82 -9.06 22.53 5.61
CA CYS A 82 -10.09 21.65 5.06
C CYS A 82 -9.72 21.07 3.69
N TYR A 83 -9.96 19.77 3.52
CA TYR A 83 -9.71 19.05 2.26
C TYR A 83 -11.00 18.99 1.44
N VAL A 84 -11.63 20.16 1.26
CA VAL A 84 -12.92 20.31 0.58
C VAL A 84 -12.69 20.76 -0.86
N PHE A 85 -13.18 19.98 -1.80
CA PHE A 85 -12.99 20.22 -3.23
C PHE A 85 -14.29 20.69 -3.88
N LYS A 86 -14.17 21.59 -4.87
CA LYS A 86 -15.32 22.09 -5.66
C LYS A 86 -15.86 21.07 -6.64
N GLN A 87 -15.06 20.06 -6.97
CA GLN A 87 -15.39 19.01 -7.94
C GLN A 87 -15.22 17.64 -7.30
N GLU A 88 -15.81 16.62 -7.92
CA GLU A 88 -15.64 15.25 -7.47
C GLU A 88 -14.17 14.88 -7.55
N THR A 89 -13.64 14.38 -6.44
CA THR A 89 -12.22 14.07 -6.30
C THR A 89 -12.06 12.58 -6.10
N HIS A 90 -11.19 11.98 -6.91
CA HIS A 90 -10.89 10.56 -6.85
C HIS A 90 -9.52 10.35 -6.22
N PHE A 91 -9.50 9.64 -5.10
CA PHE A 91 -8.29 9.18 -4.47
C PHE A 91 -8.03 7.71 -4.78
N THR A 92 -6.77 7.37 -5.04
CA THR A 92 -6.29 5.99 -5.04
C THR A 92 -5.68 5.71 -3.67
N VAL A 93 -6.29 4.80 -2.93
CA VAL A 93 -5.86 4.39 -1.60
C VAL A 93 -5.11 3.07 -1.71
N LEU A 94 -3.86 3.07 -1.28
CA LEU A 94 -3.01 1.89 -1.15
C LEU A 94 -2.89 1.56 0.34
N LYS A 95 -3.40 0.41 0.75
CA LYS A 95 -3.10 -0.17 2.06
C LYS A 95 -1.76 -0.88 1.97
N THR A 96 -0.80 -0.44 2.78
CA THR A 96 0.53 -1.05 2.83
C THR A 96 0.49 -2.16 3.87
N SER A 97 0.27 -3.41 3.43
CA SER A 97 0.46 -4.60 4.25
C SER A 97 1.73 -5.30 3.77
N LEU A 98 2.80 -5.24 4.55
CA LEU A 98 4.07 -5.91 4.23
C LEU A 98 4.51 -6.74 5.43
N PHE A 99 3.70 -7.74 5.77
CA PHE A 99 4.09 -8.92 6.54
C PHE A 99 4.54 -8.78 8.00
N PHE A 100 4.95 -7.62 8.57
CA PHE A 100 5.07 -7.37 10.02
C PHE A 100 5.04 -5.87 10.39
N THR A 101 4.56 -5.55 11.62
CA THR A 101 4.38 -4.23 12.29
C THR A 101 4.48 -2.98 11.42
N GLY A 102 3.35 -2.58 10.82
CA GLY A 102 3.21 -1.32 10.11
C GLY A 102 2.02 -1.31 9.16
N ASP A 103 0.79 -1.57 9.66
CA ASP A 103 -0.41 -1.39 8.84
C ASP A 103 -0.56 0.11 8.52
N GLY A 104 -0.37 0.47 7.26
CA GLY A 104 -0.32 1.85 6.81
C GLY A 104 -1.21 2.10 5.61
N PHE A 105 -1.42 3.39 5.33
CA PHE A 105 -2.14 3.83 4.14
C PHE A 105 -1.34 4.90 3.42
N THR A 106 -1.31 4.82 2.10
CA THR A 106 -0.80 5.87 1.24
C THR A 106 -1.88 6.26 0.24
N VAL A 107 -2.20 7.55 0.17
CA VAL A 107 -3.33 8.04 -0.61
C VAL A 107 -2.86 9.05 -1.64
N TYR A 108 -3.23 8.81 -2.90
CA TYR A 108 -2.83 9.63 -4.03
C TYR A 108 -4.04 10.27 -4.70
N ASN A 109 -3.91 11.50 -5.18
CA ASN A 109 -4.92 12.11 -6.05
C ASN A 109 -4.83 11.56 -7.49
N SER A 110 -5.73 12.03 -8.36
CA SER A 110 -5.74 11.70 -9.79
C SER A 110 -4.49 12.15 -10.55
N LEU A 111 -3.69 13.06 -10.00
CA LEU A 111 -2.42 13.52 -10.57
C LEU A 111 -1.23 12.65 -10.11
N GLY A 112 -1.47 11.62 -9.29
CA GLY A 112 -0.42 10.78 -8.73
C GLY A 112 0.37 11.44 -7.59
N GLN A 113 -0.11 12.57 -7.06
CA GLN A 113 0.53 13.25 -5.94
C GLN A 113 0.06 12.63 -4.63
N LEU A 114 1.01 12.44 -3.69
CA LEU A 114 0.70 12.03 -2.32
C LEU A 114 -0.16 13.10 -1.65
N VAL A 115 -1.31 12.71 -1.10
CA VAL A 115 -2.25 13.60 -0.40
C VAL A 115 -2.30 13.27 1.08
N PHE A 116 -2.37 11.99 1.41
CA PHE A 116 -2.40 11.53 2.79
C PHE A 116 -1.49 10.34 2.99
N ARG A 117 -0.94 10.24 4.20
CA ARG A 117 -0.25 9.05 4.69
C ARG A 117 -0.71 8.70 6.09
N VAL A 118 -0.66 7.42 6.41
CA VAL A 118 -0.88 6.88 7.74
C VAL A 118 0.29 5.95 8.03
N ASP A 119 1.10 6.35 8.99
CA ASP A 119 2.24 5.57 9.45
C ASP A 119 1.89 5.00 10.82
N SER A 120 1.95 3.66 10.96
CA SER A 120 1.79 2.99 12.25
C SER A 120 3.12 3.07 13.02
N TYR A 121 3.25 4.06 13.90
CA TYR A 121 4.39 4.14 14.82
C TYR A 121 4.11 3.26 16.06
N GLY A 122 4.70 2.05 16.15
CA GLY A 122 4.75 1.33 17.43
C GLY A 122 5.04 -0.18 17.37
N PRO A 123 5.97 -0.70 18.20
CA PRO A 123 6.27 -2.13 18.32
C PRO A 123 5.35 -2.87 19.32
N GLN A 124 4.21 -2.30 19.74
CA GLN A 124 3.39 -2.85 20.82
C GLN A 124 1.90 -3.02 20.42
N PRO A 125 1.34 -4.25 20.51
CA PRO A 125 -0.07 -4.53 20.22
C PRO A 125 -1.07 -3.71 21.05
N ARG A 126 -0.63 -3.13 22.18
CA ARG A 126 -1.48 -2.35 23.10
C ARG A 126 -1.75 -0.90 22.65
N LEU A 127 -1.07 -0.41 21.62
CA LEU A 127 -1.26 0.94 21.04
C LEU A 127 -2.06 0.93 19.73
N GLN A 128 -2.62 -0.21 19.31
CA GLN A 128 -3.47 -0.34 18.11
C GLN A 128 -4.80 0.42 18.19
N ASP A 129 -5.08 1.10 19.29
CA ASP A 129 -6.34 1.85 19.46
C ASP A 129 -6.33 3.21 18.79
N GLN A 130 -5.23 3.67 18.20
CA GLN A 130 -5.11 5.00 17.62
C GLN A 130 -4.43 4.98 16.26
N LEU A 131 -5.00 5.70 15.30
CA LEU A 131 -4.42 5.94 13.99
C LEU A 131 -4.35 7.44 13.72
N VAL A 132 -3.30 7.86 13.03
CA VAL A 132 -3.03 9.26 12.73
C VAL A 132 -2.98 9.45 11.22
N LEU A 133 -3.93 10.22 10.70
CA LEU A 133 -3.95 10.68 9.32
C LEU A 133 -3.07 11.92 9.20
N MET A 134 -2.08 11.86 8.32
CA MET A 134 -1.12 12.94 8.11
C MET A 134 -1.18 13.48 6.68
N ASP A 135 -0.77 14.73 6.53
CA ASP A 135 -0.45 15.31 5.23
C ASP A 135 0.87 14.75 4.68
N PRO A 136 1.26 15.08 3.44
CA PRO A 136 2.49 14.56 2.84
C PRO A 136 3.78 14.96 3.58
N ARG A 137 3.72 16.04 4.37
CA ARG A 137 4.84 16.57 5.17
C ARG A 137 4.89 15.93 6.56
N GLY A 138 3.93 15.09 6.92
CA GLY A 138 3.84 14.45 8.22
C GLY A 138 3.09 15.25 9.28
N ARG A 139 2.43 16.36 8.92
CA ARG A 139 1.59 17.08 9.88
C ARG A 139 0.33 16.29 10.14
N CYS A 140 -0.02 16.10 11.41
CA CYS A 140 -1.24 15.43 11.80
C CYS A 140 -2.47 16.25 11.41
N LEU A 141 -3.39 15.63 10.67
CA LEU A 141 -4.65 16.22 10.23
C LEU A 141 -5.81 15.74 11.09
N LEU A 142 -5.84 14.43 11.35
CA LEU A 142 -6.93 13.77 12.06
C LEU A 142 -6.39 12.58 12.83
N THR A 143 -6.79 12.48 14.09
CA THR A 143 -6.52 11.32 14.93
C THR A 143 -7.82 10.54 15.12
N VAL A 144 -7.84 9.24 14.82
CA VAL A 144 -8.98 8.36 15.13
C VAL A 144 -8.59 7.37 16.22
N ARG A 145 -9.45 7.20 17.22
CA ARG A 145 -9.18 6.38 18.40
C ARG A 145 -10.36 5.50 18.79
N ARG A 146 -10.10 4.27 19.23
CA ARG A 146 -11.10 3.39 19.82
C ARG A 146 -11.51 3.90 21.21
N LYS A 147 -12.82 4.01 21.46
CA LYS A 147 -13.36 4.33 22.78
C LYS A 147 -13.38 3.06 23.65
N ARG A 148 -12.89 3.15 24.90
CA ARG A 148 -12.96 2.05 25.88
C ARG A 148 -13.68 2.48 27.16
N PRO A 149 -14.48 1.59 27.79
CA PRO A 149 -14.96 0.32 27.26
C PRO A 149 -16.05 0.57 26.20
N SER A 150 -16.06 -0.16 25.08
CA SER A 150 -17.17 -0.10 24.12
C SER A 150 -17.60 -1.50 23.71
N LEU A 151 -18.85 -1.85 24.02
CA LEU A 151 -19.48 -3.08 23.52
C LEU A 151 -19.74 -3.00 21.99
N HIS A 152 -19.82 -1.80 21.40
CA HIS A 152 -20.24 -1.58 20.01
C HIS A 152 -19.12 -1.24 19.01
N GLN A 153 -17.84 -1.52 19.35
CA GLN A 153 -16.68 -1.10 18.54
C GLN A 153 -16.74 0.40 18.16
N ARG A 154 -16.92 1.27 19.16
CA ARG A 154 -17.06 2.71 18.94
C ARG A 154 -15.69 3.35 18.71
N TRP A 155 -15.60 4.17 17.67
CA TRP A 155 -14.41 4.97 17.34
C TRP A 155 -14.75 6.45 17.42
N GLU A 156 -13.77 7.26 17.80
CA GLU A 156 -13.89 8.71 17.95
C GLU A 156 -12.78 9.40 17.14
N GLY A 157 -13.12 10.48 16.45
CA GLY A 157 -12.18 11.29 15.68
C GLY A 157 -11.89 12.63 16.34
N PHE A 158 -10.64 13.07 16.28
CA PHE A 158 -10.13 14.31 16.86
C PHE A 158 -9.36 15.08 15.80
N ARG A 159 -9.49 16.41 15.79
CA ARG A 159 -8.76 17.28 14.86
C ARG A 159 -7.30 17.38 15.27
N GLY A 160 -6.38 17.25 14.31
CA GLY A 160 -4.95 17.39 14.56
C GLY A 160 -4.40 16.38 15.57
N GLU A 161 -3.31 16.75 16.23
CA GLU A 161 -2.72 15.98 17.32
C GLU A 161 -3.62 16.07 18.54
N ARG A 162 -4.15 14.93 19.00
CA ARG A 162 -5.02 14.88 20.18
C ARG A 162 -4.24 15.31 21.42
N MET A 163 -4.74 16.31 22.14
CA MET A 163 -4.35 16.63 23.50
C MET A 163 -5.33 16.04 24.52
N ASP A 164 -4.87 15.84 25.75
CA ASP A 164 -5.76 15.36 26.81
C ASP A 164 -6.80 16.42 27.17
N GLY A 165 -8.07 16.02 27.18
CA GLY A 165 -9.22 16.92 27.36
C GLY A 165 -9.91 17.32 26.06
N ASP A 166 -9.34 17.02 24.89
CA ASP A 166 -9.98 17.32 23.61
C ASP A 166 -11.29 16.56 23.45
N LYS A 167 -12.31 17.25 22.94
CA LYS A 167 -13.59 16.67 22.58
C LYS A 167 -13.50 16.05 21.18
N PRO A 168 -14.11 14.88 20.95
CA PRO A 168 -14.16 14.31 19.61
C PRO A 168 -15.00 15.20 18.69
N ILE A 169 -14.56 15.34 17.44
CA ILE A 169 -15.29 16.04 16.38
C ILE A 169 -16.26 15.10 15.65
N PHE A 170 -16.08 13.78 15.77
CA PHE A 170 -17.05 12.79 15.32
C PHE A 170 -16.91 11.47 16.09
N SER A 171 -17.94 10.64 16.00
CA SER A 171 -17.99 9.29 16.52
C SER A 171 -18.59 8.34 15.50
N VAL A 172 -18.00 7.16 15.38
CA VAL A 172 -18.45 6.10 14.47
C VAL A 172 -18.87 4.90 15.30
N LYS A 173 -20.06 4.35 15.02
CA LYS A 173 -20.60 3.17 15.70
C LYS A 173 -21.28 2.23 14.73
N ARG A 174 -21.16 0.92 14.96
CA ARG A 174 -21.91 -0.08 14.18
C ARG A 174 -23.40 0.02 14.54
N SER A 175 -24.30 0.03 13.55
CA SER A 175 -25.74 0.13 13.81
C SER A 175 -26.34 -1.18 14.34
N SER A 176 -25.68 -2.33 14.16
CA SER A 176 -26.08 -3.63 14.74
C SER A 176 -24.88 -4.55 14.95
N MET A 177 -24.88 -5.34 16.02
CA MET A 177 -23.79 -6.27 16.37
C MET A 177 -23.96 -7.67 15.77
N ILE A 178 -25.12 -7.99 15.17
CA ILE A 178 -25.48 -9.37 14.81
C ILE A 178 -25.20 -9.68 13.34
N GLY A 179 -24.12 -10.41 13.09
CA GLY A 179 -24.03 -11.53 12.13
C GLY A 179 -24.23 -11.31 10.62
N ARG A 180 -24.39 -10.08 10.10
CA ARG A 180 -24.52 -9.88 8.64
C ARG A 180 -23.34 -9.11 8.03
N PRO A 181 -22.80 -9.55 6.88
CA PRO A 181 -21.70 -8.87 6.17
C PRO A 181 -22.11 -7.53 5.53
N ARG A 182 -23.39 -7.15 5.61
CA ARG A 182 -23.95 -5.85 5.22
C ARG A 182 -24.21 -5.02 6.47
N THR A 183 -23.15 -4.59 7.13
CA THR A 183 -23.26 -3.76 8.34
C THR A 183 -23.46 -2.31 7.96
N THR A 184 -24.60 -1.74 8.31
CA THR A 184 -24.76 -0.29 8.36
C THR A 184 -23.90 0.27 9.50
N VAL A 185 -23.17 1.35 9.23
CA VAL A 185 -22.39 2.08 10.23
C VAL A 185 -22.94 3.51 10.31
N THR A 186 -23.15 3.97 11.53
CA THR A 186 -23.62 5.33 11.82
C THR A 186 -22.44 6.19 12.25
N VAL A 187 -22.34 7.39 11.69
CA VAL A 187 -21.37 8.41 12.07
C VAL A 187 -22.13 9.60 12.62
N GLU A 188 -21.75 10.07 13.80
CA GLU A 188 -22.26 11.28 14.45
C GLU A 188 -21.15 12.32 14.42
N VAL A 189 -21.45 13.55 14.01
CA VAL A 189 -20.47 14.67 13.95
C VAL A 189 -20.86 15.71 14.98
N TYR A 190 -19.85 16.24 15.69
CA TYR A 190 -20.00 17.13 16.84
C TYR A 190 -19.27 18.47 16.61
N ASP A 191 -19.55 19.15 15.50
CA ASP A 191 -18.83 20.37 15.09
C ASP A 191 -19.47 21.69 15.59
N GLY A 192 -20.48 21.61 16.45
CA GLY A 192 -21.17 22.77 17.02
C GLY A 192 -22.15 23.48 16.08
N SER A 193 -22.27 23.06 14.82
CA SER A 193 -23.27 23.57 13.87
C SER A 193 -24.65 22.87 13.99
N GLY A 194 -24.70 21.80 14.78
CA GLY A 194 -25.87 20.93 14.99
C GLY A 194 -25.42 19.46 15.06
N GLU A 195 -26.33 18.55 15.41
CA GLU A 195 -26.04 17.11 15.29
C GLU A 195 -26.20 16.70 13.82
N GLU A 196 -25.10 16.67 13.08
CA GLU A 196 -25.05 16.02 11.76
C GLU A 196 -24.77 14.53 11.91
N TYR A 197 -25.46 13.70 11.11
CA TYR A 197 -25.20 12.27 11.04
C TYR A 197 -24.99 11.81 9.60
N TYR A 198 -24.11 10.82 9.45
CA TYR A 198 -23.87 10.10 8.21
C TYR A 198 -24.17 8.62 8.38
N GLN A 199 -24.57 7.99 7.29
CA GLN A 199 -24.83 6.57 7.21
C GLN A 199 -23.91 5.94 6.16
N ILE A 200 -23.13 4.96 6.58
CA ILE A 200 -22.29 4.16 5.70
C ILE A 200 -23.00 2.83 5.45
N GLU A 201 -23.23 2.52 4.18
CA GLU A 201 -23.85 1.28 3.73
C GLU A 201 -22.88 0.48 2.87
N GLY A 202 -22.98 -0.85 2.89
CA GLY A 202 -22.22 -1.75 2.04
C GLY A 202 -21.30 -2.70 2.80
N CYS A 203 -20.19 -3.09 2.17
CA CYS A 203 -19.24 -4.07 2.67
C CYS A 203 -17.79 -3.62 2.41
N PHE A 204 -17.08 -3.21 3.47
CA PHE A 204 -15.73 -2.68 3.35
C PHE A 204 -14.70 -3.74 2.93
N SER A 205 -14.85 -5.00 3.36
CA SER A 205 -14.00 -6.12 2.91
C SER A 205 -14.10 -6.42 1.41
N GLN A 206 -15.16 -5.95 0.77
CA GLN A 206 -15.35 -6.01 -0.68
C GLN A 206 -14.98 -4.69 -1.38
N ARG A 207 -14.56 -3.66 -0.62
CA ARG A 207 -14.35 -2.28 -1.06
C ARG A 207 -15.56 -1.74 -1.83
N ASN A 208 -16.74 -1.92 -1.23
CA ASN A 208 -18.01 -1.46 -1.78
C ASN A 208 -18.80 -0.79 -0.66
N CYS A 209 -18.53 0.48 -0.40
CA CYS A 209 -19.21 1.25 0.62
C CYS A 209 -19.69 2.59 0.05
N LYS A 210 -20.86 3.04 0.49
CA LYS A 210 -21.44 4.34 0.15
C LYS A 210 -21.70 5.12 1.43
N ILE A 211 -21.31 6.37 1.44
CA ILE A 211 -21.47 7.28 2.58
C ILE A 211 -22.53 8.30 2.21
N TYR A 212 -23.59 8.35 3.02
CA TYR A 212 -24.73 9.23 2.84
C TYR A 212 -24.81 10.23 3.99
N ASN A 213 -25.19 11.47 3.69
CA ASN A 213 -25.54 12.44 4.73
C ASN A 213 -26.98 12.24 5.25
N SER A 214 -27.40 13.07 6.21
CA SER A 214 -28.76 13.06 6.79
C SER A 214 -29.90 13.20 5.77
N LYS A 215 -29.64 13.86 4.63
CA LYS A 215 -30.60 14.02 3.52
C LYS A 215 -30.56 12.86 2.51
N ARG A 216 -29.91 11.74 2.85
CA ARG A 216 -29.69 10.58 1.96
C ARG A 216 -28.94 10.91 0.66
N LYS A 217 -28.21 12.02 0.62
CA LYS A 217 -27.35 12.38 -0.51
C LYS A 217 -26.01 11.65 -0.37
N LEU A 218 -25.57 11.00 -1.44
CA LEU A 218 -24.23 10.38 -1.51
C LEU A 218 -23.16 11.47 -1.41
N VAL A 219 -22.24 11.34 -0.44
CA VAL A 219 -21.15 12.30 -0.21
C VAL A 219 -19.76 11.69 -0.44
N ALA A 220 -19.62 10.38 -0.28
CA ALA A 220 -18.41 9.67 -0.63
C ALA A 220 -18.70 8.20 -0.95
N GLU A 221 -17.79 7.56 -1.68
CA GLU A 221 -17.92 6.17 -2.08
C GLU A 221 -16.57 5.46 -2.14
N ILE A 222 -16.55 4.22 -1.65
CA ILE A 222 -15.39 3.33 -1.68
C ILE A 222 -15.68 2.23 -2.70
N ARG A 223 -14.83 2.12 -3.71
CA ARG A 223 -14.95 1.13 -4.80
C ARG A 223 -13.64 0.38 -5.00
N ARG A 224 -13.71 -0.85 -5.48
CA ARG A 224 -12.52 -1.53 -6.02
C ARG A 224 -11.90 -0.70 -7.14
N LYS A 225 -10.57 -0.57 -7.12
CA LYS A 225 -9.85 0.08 -8.20
C LYS A 225 -9.82 -0.87 -9.41
N VAL A 226 -10.08 -0.32 -10.58
CA VAL A 226 -9.99 -1.03 -11.86
C VAL A 226 -8.99 -0.26 -12.72
N ASP A 227 -8.10 -0.99 -13.37
CA ASP A 227 -7.19 -0.46 -14.36
C ASP A 227 -7.99 0.10 -15.55
N PRO A 228 -7.84 1.39 -15.89
CA PRO A 228 -8.56 1.96 -17.02
C PRO A 228 -8.10 1.38 -18.38
N THR A 229 -6.84 0.95 -18.50
CA THR A 229 -6.24 0.43 -19.74
C THR A 229 -6.57 -1.04 -19.95
N THR A 230 -6.38 -1.89 -18.94
CA THR A 230 -6.60 -3.35 -19.08
C THR A 230 -8.00 -3.79 -18.64
N ARG A 231 -8.76 -2.92 -17.95
CA ARG A 231 -10.04 -3.23 -17.30
C ARG A 231 -9.94 -4.33 -16.23
N VAL A 232 -8.73 -4.66 -15.80
CA VAL A 232 -8.49 -5.63 -14.73
C VAL A 232 -8.72 -4.97 -13.38
N MET A 233 -9.44 -5.68 -12.52
CA MET A 233 -9.70 -5.25 -11.16
C MET A 233 -8.47 -5.49 -10.28
N LEU A 234 -8.11 -4.49 -9.49
CA LEU A 234 -7.01 -4.60 -8.54
C LEU A 234 -7.32 -5.47 -7.35
N GLY A 235 -6.24 -5.94 -6.72
CA GLY A 235 -6.29 -6.51 -5.37
C GLY A 235 -6.91 -5.53 -4.37
N LYS A 236 -7.47 -6.07 -3.28
CA LYS A 236 -8.22 -5.29 -2.28
C LYS A 236 -7.39 -4.25 -1.52
N GLU A 237 -6.06 -4.37 -1.58
CA GLU A 237 -5.11 -3.41 -1.02
C GLU A 237 -5.11 -2.09 -1.78
N VAL A 238 -5.55 -2.07 -3.05
CA VAL A 238 -5.67 -0.84 -3.85
C VAL A 238 -7.13 -0.60 -4.22
N PHE A 239 -7.67 0.53 -3.77
CA PHE A 239 -9.06 0.88 -4.00
C PHE A 239 -9.25 2.38 -4.23
N SER A 240 -10.41 2.74 -4.76
CA SER A 240 -10.79 4.12 -5.02
C SER A 240 -11.64 4.67 -3.87
N LEU A 241 -11.31 5.86 -3.39
CA LEU A 241 -12.17 6.70 -2.56
C LEU A 241 -12.62 7.89 -3.40
N CYS A 242 -13.90 7.92 -3.78
CA CYS A 242 -14.53 8.98 -4.56
C CYS A 242 -15.25 9.94 -3.60
N VAL A 243 -14.81 11.19 -3.53
CA VAL A 243 -15.34 12.22 -2.63
C VAL A 243 -16.15 13.21 -3.46
N LYS A 244 -17.42 13.41 -3.10
CA LYS A 244 -18.31 14.34 -3.81
C LYS A 244 -17.96 15.80 -3.49
N PRO A 245 -18.30 16.75 -4.39
CA PRO A 245 -18.06 18.18 -4.14
C PRO A 245 -18.60 18.64 -2.78
N GLY A 246 -17.80 19.42 -2.07
CA GLY A 246 -18.18 19.98 -0.77
C GLY A 246 -18.00 19.04 0.43
N PHE A 247 -17.61 17.77 0.23
CA PHE A 247 -17.30 16.85 1.33
C PHE A 247 -15.80 16.84 1.62
N ASP A 248 -15.42 16.81 2.89
CA ASP A 248 -14.02 16.86 3.30
C ASP A 248 -13.31 15.51 3.07
N GLY A 249 -12.24 15.53 2.28
CA GLY A 249 -11.48 14.34 1.90
C GLY A 249 -10.67 13.73 3.05
N ALA A 250 -10.20 14.52 4.01
CA ALA A 250 -9.51 14.02 5.20
C ALA A 250 -10.50 13.34 6.15
N PHE A 251 -11.69 13.92 6.32
CA PHE A 251 -12.78 13.26 7.05
C PHE A 251 -13.20 11.95 6.38
N ALA A 252 -13.41 11.95 5.07
CA ALA A 252 -13.72 10.75 4.31
C ALA A 252 -12.65 9.65 4.49
N MET A 253 -11.37 10.02 4.47
CA MET A 253 -10.27 9.09 4.74
C MET A 253 -10.24 8.62 6.19
N GLY A 254 -10.56 9.48 7.16
CA GLY A 254 -10.76 9.09 8.56
C GLY A 254 -11.80 7.99 8.73
N LEU A 255 -12.90 8.06 7.98
CA LEU A 255 -13.91 6.99 7.95
C LEU A 255 -13.38 5.69 7.35
N VAL A 256 -12.54 5.76 6.31
CA VAL A 256 -11.85 4.58 5.75
C VAL A 256 -11.00 3.87 6.81
N LEU A 257 -10.24 4.64 7.60
CA LEU A 257 -9.41 4.08 8.67
C LEU A 257 -10.23 3.35 9.72
N VAL A 258 -11.34 3.94 10.17
CA VAL A 258 -12.24 3.32 11.14
C VAL A 258 -12.87 2.04 10.56
N LEU A 259 -13.34 2.07 9.31
CA LEU A 259 -13.91 0.89 8.66
C LEU A 259 -12.91 -0.26 8.53
N ASP A 260 -11.64 0.05 8.26
CA ASP A 260 -10.58 -0.96 8.19
C ASP A 260 -10.34 -1.63 9.54
N GLN A 261 -10.29 -0.85 10.63
CA GLN A 261 -10.14 -1.38 11.98
C GLN A 261 -11.34 -2.23 12.41
N MET A 262 -12.57 -1.75 12.17
CA MET A 262 -13.80 -2.51 12.46
C MET A 262 -13.90 -3.83 11.65
N ASN A 263 -13.22 -3.91 10.50
CA ASN A 263 -13.15 -5.10 9.67
C ASN A 263 -12.01 -6.06 10.09
N GLY A 264 -10.92 -5.54 10.66
CA GLY A 264 -9.83 -6.35 11.23
C GLY A 264 -10.20 -7.02 12.54
N ASP A 265 -10.90 -6.28 13.42
CA ASP A 265 -11.29 -6.74 14.76
C ASP A 265 -12.18 -8.01 14.77
N SER A 266 -12.91 -8.30 13.67
CA SER A 266 -13.76 -9.50 13.59
C SER A 266 -13.01 -10.84 13.50
N TYR A 267 -11.69 -10.81 13.31
CA TYR A 267 -10.87 -12.03 13.25
C TYR A 267 -10.27 -12.43 14.60
N ILE A 268 -10.17 -11.50 15.56
CA ILE A 268 -9.48 -11.75 16.84
C ILE A 268 -10.43 -12.35 17.91
N ASP A 269 -11.74 -12.15 17.79
CA ASP A 269 -12.72 -12.64 18.78
C ASP A 269 -13.09 -14.13 18.63
N ASN A 270 -12.64 -14.81 17.56
CA ASN A 270 -12.84 -16.25 17.38
C ASN A 270 -11.71 -17.11 17.97
N GLY A 271 -10.70 -16.48 18.59
CA GLY A 271 -9.62 -17.16 19.31
C GLY A 271 -9.88 -17.21 20.81
N ALA A 272 -10.96 -17.86 21.24
CA ALA A 272 -11.11 -18.21 22.65
C ALA A 272 -9.97 -19.18 23.04
N PRO A 273 -9.27 -18.98 24.17
CA PRO A 273 -8.26 -19.93 24.61
C PRO A 273 -8.96 -21.25 24.93
N GLU A 274 -8.46 -22.31 24.30
CA GLU A 274 -8.79 -23.70 24.57
C GLU A 274 -8.81 -23.92 26.09
N ARG A 275 -10.01 -24.21 26.63
CA ARG A 275 -10.13 -24.68 28.01
C ARG A 275 -9.44 -26.04 28.06
N VAL A 276 -8.21 -26.06 28.55
CA VAL A 276 -7.53 -27.29 28.94
C VAL A 276 -8.34 -27.90 30.09
N VAL A 277 -9.20 -28.86 29.76
CA VAL A 277 -9.86 -29.72 30.74
C VAL A 277 -8.80 -30.70 31.23
N HIS A 278 -8.35 -30.51 32.47
CA HIS A 278 -7.56 -31.53 33.16
C HIS A 278 -8.45 -32.77 33.38
N PRO A 279 -8.00 -33.98 33.04
CA PRO A 279 -8.71 -35.19 33.40
C PRO A 279 -8.65 -35.38 34.92
N SER A 280 -9.83 -35.46 35.53
CA SER A 280 -10.04 -35.91 36.90
C SER A 280 -9.42 -37.29 37.05
N ALA A 281 -8.55 -37.47 38.04
CA ALA A 281 -8.19 -38.79 38.52
C ALA A 281 -9.42 -39.39 39.20
N GLU A 282 -9.83 -40.58 38.76
CA GLU A 282 -10.76 -41.44 39.49
C GLU A 282 -10.01 -42.08 40.66
N ASP A 283 -10.67 -42.13 41.82
CA ASP A 283 -10.28 -42.93 43.00
C ASP A 283 -10.46 -44.43 42.74
#